data_AF-A0A5J4QHG1-F1
#
_entry.id   AF-A0A5J4QHG1-F1
#
_cell.length_a   1.000
_cell.length_b   1.000
_cell.length_c   1.000
_cell.angle_alpha   90.00
_cell.angle_beta   90.00
_cell.angle_gamma   90.00
#
_symmetry.space_group_name_H-M   'P 1'
#
loop_
_entity.id
_entity.type
_entity.pdbx_description
1 polymer ?
#
loop_
_entity_poly.entity_id
_entity_poly.type
_entity_poly.pdbx_seq_one_letter_code
_entity_poly.pdbx_strand_id
1 'polypeptide(L)' 'MDVALYLLPVTLGDTAIDSVLPAYNKNIILNIKHFIVEDVRSARRFLKKVDKDMDIDSLTF' A
#
# COMPACT_ATOMS: atom_id res chain seq x y z
N MET A 1 -13.18 -10.18 0.61
CA MET A 1 -12.61 -9.05 1.34
C MET A 1 -13.77 -8.33 1.98
N ASP A 2 -13.70 -8.09 3.28
CA ASP A 2 -14.81 -7.49 4.01
C ASP A 2 -14.79 -5.98 3.86
N VAL A 3 -15.96 -5.36 4.02
CA VAL A 3 -16.06 -3.90 4.06
C VAL A 3 -15.51 -3.43 5.40
N ALA A 4 -14.30 -2.86 5.38
CA ALA A 4 -13.60 -2.39 6.57
C ALA A 4 -12.64 -1.25 6.22
N LEU A 5 -12.26 -0.49 7.25
CA LEU A 5 -11.13 0.44 7.18
C LEU A 5 -9.86 -0.30 7.60
N TYR A 6 -8.94 -0.47 6.67
CA TYR A 6 -7.67 -1.15 6.92
C TYR A 6 -6.58 -0.15 7.31
N LEU A 7 -5.95 -0.37 8.45
CA LEU A 7 -4.75 0.36 8.84
C LEU A 7 -3.53 -0.38 8.30
N LEU A 8 -2.87 0.22 7.30
CA LEU A 8 -1.72 -0.36 6.63
C LEU A 8 -0.43 0.18 7.26
N PRO A 9 0.42 -0.65 7.89
CA PRO A 9 1.69 -0.19 8.43
C PRO A 9 2.65 0.18 7.29
N VAL A 10 3.41 1.25 7.49
CA VAL A 10 4.52 1.63 6.62
C VAL A 10 5.85 1.20 7.23
N THR A 11 6.91 1.13 6.42
CA THR A 11 8.24 0.79 6.91
C THR A 11 8.81 1.94 7.75
N LEU A 12 9.47 1.62 8.87
CA LEU A 12 10.12 2.62 9.75
C LEU A 12 11.46 3.13 9.18
N GLY A 13 11.97 2.50 8.13
CA GLY A 13 13.24 2.85 7.47
C GLY A 13 13.35 2.21 6.10
N ASP A 14 14.56 2.21 5.54
CA ASP A 14 14.83 1.67 4.21
C ASP A 14 15.13 0.18 4.26
N THR A 15 14.10 -0.61 4.56
CA THR A 15 14.12 -2.07 4.50
C THR A 15 13.29 -2.53 3.30
N ALA A 16 13.67 -3.68 2.74
CA ALA A 16 12.90 -4.29 1.67
C ALA A 16 11.48 -4.57 2.17
N ILE A 17 10.46 -4.22 1.39
CA ILE A 17 9.06 -4.39 1.82
C ILE A 17 8.78 -5.85 2.15
N ASP A 18 9.28 -6.79 1.37
CA ASP A 18 9.04 -8.22 1.57
C ASP A 18 9.69 -8.77 2.85
N SER A 19 10.66 -8.07 3.45
CA SER A 19 11.28 -8.50 4.71
C SER A 19 10.52 -8.03 5.96
N VAL A 20 9.58 -7.10 5.81
CA VAL A 20 8.86 -6.47 6.93
C VAL A 20 7.34 -6.48 6.78
N LEU A 21 6.83 -6.62 5.56
CA LEU A 21 5.42 -6.64 5.24
C LEU A 21 4.98 -8.08 4.92
N PRO A 22 4.14 -8.71 5.76
CA PRO A 22 3.60 -10.03 5.46
C PRO A 22 2.88 -10.07 4.12
N ALA A 23 2.97 -11.19 3.40
CA ALA A 23 2.30 -11.39 2.11
C ALA A 23 0.79 -11.12 2.17
N TYR A 24 0.17 -11.38 3.32
CA TYR A 24 -1.24 -11.07 3.57
C TYR A 24 -1.56 -9.58 3.39
N ASN A 25 -0.71 -8.68 3.91
CA ASN A 25 -0.93 -7.24 3.79
C ASN A 25 -0.80 -6.78 2.35
N LYS A 26 0.15 -7.34 1.59
CA LYS A 26 0.27 -7.09 0.15
C LYS A 26 -1.02 -7.47 -0.58
N ASN A 27 -1.59 -8.65 -0.28
CA ASN A 27 -2.85 -9.08 -0.88
C ASN A 27 -4.02 -8.13 -0.54
N ILE A 28 -4.09 -7.62 0.69
CA ILE A 28 -5.08 -6.59 1.06
C ILE A 28 -4.89 -5.33 0.20
N ILE A 29 -3.67 -4.80 0.15
CA ILE A 29 -3.34 -3.56 -0.57
C ILE A 29 -3.74 -3.62 -2.04
N LEU A 30 -3.44 -4.74 -2.72
CA LEU A 30 -3.73 -4.93 -4.14
C LEU A 30 -5.23 -4.92 -4.47
N ASN A 31 -6.10 -5.15 -3.48
CA ASN A 31 -7.54 -5.18 -3.65
C ASN A 31 -8.22 -3.86 -3.23
N ILE A 32 -7.47 -2.83 -2.82
CA ILE A 32 -8.00 -1.52 -2.41
C ILE A 32 -7.83 -0.50 -3.53
N LYS A 33 -8.87 0.31 -3.76
CA LYS A 33 -8.87 1.42 -4.74
C LYS A 33 -8.93 2.82 -4.12
N HIS A 34 -9.28 2.92 -2.85
CA HIS A 34 -9.41 4.18 -2.12
C HIS A 34 -8.47 4.17 -0.91
N PHE A 35 -7.55 5.12 -0.86
CA PHE A 35 -6.59 5.28 0.22
C PHE A 35 -6.83 6.62 0.90
N ILE A 36 -6.77 6.66 2.23
CA ILE A 36 -6.75 7.90 3.00
C ILE A 36 -5.33 8.07 3.49
N VAL A 37 -4.64 9.13 3.05
CA VAL A 37 -3.19 9.28 3.24
C VAL A 37 -2.82 10.69 3.70
N GLU A 38 -1.74 10.80 4.48
CA GLU A 38 -1.21 12.10 4.92
C GLU A 38 -0.49 12.84 3.79
N ASP A 39 0.30 12.11 2.98
CA ASP A 39 1.00 12.65 1.81
C ASP A 39 0.85 11.71 0.61
N VAL A 40 0.18 12.20 -0.43
CA VAL A 40 -0.11 11.43 -1.65
C VAL A 40 1.18 10.94 -2.31
N ARG A 41 2.25 11.74 -2.30
CA ARG A 41 3.50 11.40 -3.00
C ARG A 41 4.22 10.21 -2.36
N SER A 42 4.28 10.16 -1.04
CA SER A 42 4.88 9.06 -0.27
C SER A 42 4.04 7.79 -0.36
N ALA A 43 2.71 7.90 -0.28
CA ALA A 43 1.80 6.77 -0.46
C ALA A 43 1.97 6.11 -1.83
N ARG A 44 1.99 6.90 -2.91
CA ARG A 44 2.23 6.38 -4.27
C ARG A 44 3.55 5.61 -4.37
N ARG A 45 4.62 6.12 -3.76
CA ARG A 45 5.92 5.44 -3.72
C ARG A 45 5.87 4.15 -2.91
N PHE A 46 5.21 4.15 -1.75
CA PHE A 46 5.03 2.95 -0.93
C PHE A 46 4.30 1.87 -1.71
N LEU A 47 3.18 2.20 -2.35
CA LEU A 47 2.40 1.23 -3.11
C LEU A 47 3.18 0.69 -4.33
N LYS A 48 3.96 1.52 -5.03
CA LYS A 48 4.87 1.05 -6.09
C LYS A 48 6.01 0.16 -5.57
N LYS A 49 6.45 0.32 -4.32
CA LYS A 49 7.40 -0.61 -3.69
C LYS A 49 6.73 -1.94 -3.33
N VAL A 50 5.43 -1.93 -2.96
CA VAL A 50 4.65 -3.16 -2.68
C VAL A 50 4.43 -3.95 -3.96
N ASP A 51 4.05 -3.27 -5.03
CA ASP A 51 3.90 -3.84 -6.36
C ASP A 51 4.18 -2.80 -7.44
N LYS A 52 5.17 -3.09 -8.29
CA LYS A 52 5.62 -2.20 -9.37
C LYS A 52 4.57 -2.07 -10.47
N ASP A 53 3.75 -3.10 -10.68
CA ASP A 53 2.77 -3.17 -11.77
C ASP A 53 1.43 -2.53 -11.37
N MET A 54 1.30 -2.13 -10.11
CA MET A 54 0.08 -1.51 -9.61
C MET A 54 -0.20 -0.19 -10.33
N ASP A 55 -1.37 -0.07 -10.96
CA ASP A 55 -1.80 1.16 -11.63
C ASP A 55 -2.18 2.22 -10.60
N ILE A 56 -1.33 3.24 -10.46
CA ILE A 56 -1.48 4.32 -9.46
C ILE A 56 -2.51 5.35 -9.90
N ASP A 57 -2.68 5.53 -11.21
CA ASP A 57 -3.52 6.60 -11.76
C ASP A 57 -5.01 6.24 -11.69
N SER A 58 -5.35 4.95 -11.55
CA SER A 58 -6.72 4.50 -11.23
C SER A 58 -7.08 4.53 -9.74
N LEU A 59 -6.16 4.91 -8.86
CA LEU A 59 -6.41 4.98 -7.42
C LEU A 59 -6.92 6.36 -6.98
N THR A 60 -7.77 6.35 -5.97
CA THR A 60 -8.23 7.56 -5.26
C THR A 60 -7.45 7.70 -3.96
N PHE A 61 -6.99 8.92 -3.66
CA PHE A 61 -6.21 9.29 -2.47
C PHE A 61 -6.88 10.43 -1.71
#